data_AF-A0A2A4IV24-F1
#
_entry.id   AF-A0A2A4IV24-F1
#
_cell.length_a   1.000
_cell.length_b   1.000
_cell.length_c   1.000
_cell.angle_alpha   90.00
_cell.angle_beta   90.00
_cell.angle_gamma   90.00
#
_symmetry.space_group_name_H-M   'P 1'
#
loop_
_entity.id
_entity.type
_entity.pdbx_description
1 polymer ?
#
loop_
_entity_poly.entity_id
_entity_poly.type
_entity_poly.pdbx_seq_one_letter_code
_entity_poly.pdbx_strand_id
1 'polypeptide(L)'
;MPYQRKIPENSKVRRQLFPQDNTETQANKDNMTNVLQELIANDRQRSIKNWNFDTLKELPVDGEWKWSKTDEEKWIGVKAKKSNEQENERTPVQVRNRSVPPIRKRRRDVANEIDNQTVKRRLSLDFKG
;
A
#
# COMPACT_ATOMS: atom_id res chain seq x y z
N MET A 1 -34.94 7.81 14.70
CA MET A 1 -35.06 7.10 13.40
C MET A 1 -34.00 7.64 12.44
N PRO A 2 -32.97 6.88 12.05
CA PRO A 2 -31.97 7.38 11.11
C PRO A 2 -32.57 7.42 9.70
N TYR A 3 -32.56 8.59 9.08
CA TYR A 3 -32.97 8.79 7.68
C TYR A 3 -31.94 8.13 6.74
N GLN A 4 -32.29 6.99 6.13
CA GLN A 4 -31.53 6.47 4.99
C GLN A 4 -31.91 7.27 3.74
N ARG A 5 -31.02 8.15 3.28
CA ARG A 5 -31.17 8.80 1.96
C ARG A 5 -30.98 7.74 0.87
N LYS A 6 -32.08 7.28 0.28
CA LYS A 6 -32.03 6.42 -0.91
C LYS A 6 -31.49 7.24 -2.08
N ILE A 7 -30.39 6.77 -2.67
CA ILE A 7 -29.86 7.35 -3.91
C ILE A 7 -30.90 7.11 -5.01
N PRO A 8 -31.36 8.15 -5.75
CA PRO A 8 -32.32 7.99 -6.83
C PRO A 8 -31.82 7.00 -7.89
N GLU A 9 -32.73 6.24 -8.50
CA GLU A 9 -32.38 5.25 -9.52
C GLU A 9 -31.64 5.87 -10.71
N ASN A 10 -32.04 7.08 -11.11
CA ASN A 10 -31.42 7.84 -12.20
C ASN A 10 -30.25 8.74 -11.76
N SER A 11 -29.57 8.39 -10.66
CA SER A 11 -28.41 9.14 -10.19
C SER A 11 -27.25 9.02 -11.18
N LYS A 12 -26.65 10.15 -11.58
CA LYS A 12 -25.45 10.21 -12.44
C LYS A 12 -24.26 9.41 -11.90
N VAL A 13 -24.27 9.05 -10.62
CA VAL A 13 -23.23 8.27 -9.95
C VAL A 13 -23.44 6.75 -10.14
N ARG A 14 -24.66 6.29 -10.40
CA ARG A 14 -24.98 4.88 -10.69
C ARG A 14 -24.68 4.58 -12.15
N ARG A 15 -23.41 4.37 -12.47
CA ARG A 15 -22.96 4.03 -13.83
C ARG A 15 -22.00 2.86 -13.82
N GLN A 16 -22.16 1.95 -14.77
CA GLN A 16 -21.18 0.93 -15.08
C GLN A 16 -20.13 1.53 -16.01
N LEU A 17 -18.86 1.52 -15.58
CA LEU A 17 -17.76 2.13 -16.34
C LEU A 17 -17.36 1.27 -17.55
N PHE A 18 -17.51 -0.05 -17.42
CA PHE A 18 -17.17 -1.03 -18.45
C PHE A 18 -18.39 -1.91 -18.70
N PRO A 19 -19.14 -1.70 -19.80
CA PRO A 19 -20.31 -2.50 -20.12
C PRO A 19 -19.94 -3.97 -20.24
N GLN A 20 -20.83 -4.87 -19.80
CA GLN A 20 -20.67 -6.30 -20.03
C GLN A 20 -21.66 -6.74 -21.11
N ASP A 21 -21.21 -7.63 -22.00
CA ASP A 21 -22.09 -8.25 -22.97
C ASP A 21 -23.05 -9.20 -22.26
N ASN A 22 -24.36 -9.03 -22.49
CA ASN A 22 -25.42 -9.73 -21.76
C ASN A 22 -25.33 -11.27 -21.85
N THR A 23 -24.71 -11.79 -22.91
CA THR A 23 -24.52 -13.23 -23.16
C THR A 23 -23.52 -13.90 -22.23
N GLU A 24 -22.63 -13.15 -21.57
CA GLU A 24 -21.51 -13.71 -20.79
C GLU A 24 -21.59 -13.40 -19.29
N THR A 25 -22.66 -12.75 -18.84
CA THR A 25 -22.75 -12.19 -17.48
C THR A 25 -22.58 -13.22 -16.36
N GLN A 26 -23.04 -14.46 -16.55
CA GLN A 26 -22.88 -15.52 -15.54
C GLN A 26 -21.47 -16.13 -15.59
N ALA A 27 -20.98 -16.48 -16.78
CA ALA A 27 -19.63 -17.03 -16.95
C ALA A 27 -18.54 -16.06 -16.46
N ASN A 28 -18.71 -14.76 -16.73
CA ASN A 28 -17.78 -13.72 -16.26
C ASN A 28 -17.79 -13.57 -14.73
N LYS A 29 -18.95 -13.74 -14.08
CA LYS A 29 -19.04 -13.74 -12.61
C LYS A 29 -18.34 -14.96 -12.03
N ASP A 30 -18.62 -16.15 -12.55
CA ASP A 30 -18.04 -17.39 -12.04
C ASP A 30 -16.51 -17.41 -12.24
N ASN A 31 -16.03 -16.97 -13.40
CA ASN A 31 -14.61 -16.80 -13.68
C ASN A 31 -13.94 -15.80 -12.73
N MET A 32 -14.57 -14.65 -12.48
CA MET A 32 -14.05 -13.67 -11.53
C MET A 32 -13.97 -14.23 -10.11
N THR A 33 -14.98 -14.96 -9.67
CA THR A 33 -14.97 -15.60 -8.35
C THR A 33 -13.83 -16.61 -8.23
N ASN A 34 -13.60 -17.43 -9.24
CA ASN A 34 -12.50 -18.38 -9.26
C ASN A 34 -11.14 -17.67 -9.21
N VAL A 35 -10.93 -16.64 -10.03
CA VAL A 35 -9.70 -15.85 -10.02
C VAL A 35 -9.45 -15.22 -8.66
N LEU A 36 -10.48 -14.66 -8.02
CA LEU A 36 -10.34 -14.08 -6.67
C LEU A 36 -9.98 -15.13 -5.63
N GLN A 37 -10.57 -16.32 -5.68
CA GLN A 37 -10.23 -17.42 -4.77
C GLN A 37 -8.77 -17.87 -4.95
N GLU A 38 -8.30 -17.97 -6.19
CA GLU A 38 -6.91 -18.30 -6.48
C GLU A 38 -5.95 -17.24 -5.95
N LEU A 39 -6.27 -15.96 -6.10
CA LEU A 39 -5.46 -14.86 -5.57
C LEU A 39 -5.36 -14.92 -4.04
N ILE A 40 -6.48 -15.16 -3.35
CA ILE A 40 -6.51 -15.31 -1.88
C ILE A 40 -5.67 -16.52 -1.44
N ALA A 41 -5.81 -17.65 -2.13
CA ALA A 41 -5.04 -18.86 -1.83
C ALA A 41 -3.53 -18.64 -2.03
N ASN A 42 -3.15 -17.95 -3.10
CA ASN A 42 -1.75 -17.61 -3.39
C ASN A 42 -1.18 -16.68 -2.34
N ASP A 43 -1.94 -15.67 -1.91
CA ASP A 43 -1.49 -14.74 -0.86
C ASP A 43 -1.25 -15.47 0.48
N ARG A 44 -2.14 -16.39 0.85
CA ARG A 44 -1.95 -17.26 2.01
C ARG A 44 -0.69 -18.14 1.88
N GLN A 45 -0.45 -18.72 0.72
CA GLN A 45 0.77 -19.50 0.49
C GLN A 45 2.02 -18.63 0.61
N ARG A 46 1.97 -17.38 0.13
CA ARG A 46 3.07 -16.42 0.28
C ARG A 46 3.30 -16.01 1.72
N SER A 47 2.24 -15.80 2.52
CA SER A 47 2.37 -15.49 3.94
C SER A 47 3.07 -16.63 4.69
N ILE A 48 2.62 -17.87 4.46
CA ILE A 48 3.22 -19.06 5.06
C ILE A 48 4.68 -19.22 4.59
N LYS A 49 4.96 -19.04 3.30
CA LYS A 49 6.31 -19.21 2.76
C LYS A 49 7.30 -18.16 3.28
N ASN A 50 6.90 -16.90 3.36
CA ASN A 50 7.81 -15.81 3.71
C ASN A 50 7.95 -15.61 5.22
N TRP A 51 6.89 -15.91 5.97
CA TRP A 51 6.77 -15.58 7.40
C TRP A 51 6.43 -16.76 8.29
N ASN A 52 6.24 -17.96 7.72
CA ASN A 52 5.73 -19.15 8.42
C ASN A 52 4.57 -18.81 9.35
N PHE A 53 3.64 -18.01 8.85
CA PHE A 53 2.44 -17.60 9.57
C PHE A 53 1.21 -17.80 8.68
N ASP A 54 0.22 -18.53 9.18
CA ASP A 54 -1.06 -18.77 8.52
C ASP A 54 -2.03 -17.65 8.93
N THR A 55 -2.25 -16.71 8.03
CA THR A 55 -3.12 -15.55 8.26
C THR A 55 -4.59 -15.93 8.42
N LEU A 56 -5.01 -17.09 7.90
CA LEU A 56 -6.41 -17.52 7.97
C LEU A 56 -6.75 -18.15 9.32
N LYS A 57 -5.81 -18.89 9.91
CA LYS A 57 -5.97 -19.48 11.24
C LYS A 57 -5.45 -18.56 12.35
N GLU A 58 -4.76 -17.48 11.97
CA GLU A 58 -4.02 -16.60 12.87
C GLU A 58 -3.07 -17.37 13.78
N LEU A 59 -2.35 -18.33 13.20
CA LEU A 59 -1.42 -19.19 13.93
C LEU A 59 -0.06 -19.23 13.23
N PRO A 60 1.03 -19.25 14.01
CA PRO A 60 2.34 -19.53 13.46
C PRO A 60 2.45 -20.98 13.03
N VAL A 61 3.23 -21.18 11.97
CA VAL A 61 3.63 -22.47 11.43
C VAL A 61 5.12 -22.65 11.73
N ASP A 62 5.59 -23.89 11.80
CA ASP A 62 7.01 -24.16 11.99
C ASP A 62 7.85 -23.57 10.84
N GLY A 63 8.90 -22.81 11.19
CA GLY A 63 9.77 -22.17 10.21
C GLY A 63 10.80 -21.22 10.82
N GLU A 64 11.32 -20.33 9.99
CA GLU A 64 12.43 -19.41 10.33
C GLU A 64 12.05 -18.32 11.32
N TRP A 65 10.79 -17.86 11.30
CA TRP A 65 10.29 -16.88 12.24
C TRP A 65 9.77 -17.58 13.50
N LYS A 66 10.15 -17.05 14.66
CA LYS A 66 9.56 -17.44 15.94
C LYS A 66 8.51 -16.41 16.32
N TRP A 67 7.29 -16.86 16.52
CA TRP A 67 6.15 -16.02 16.84
C TRP A 67 5.76 -16.20 18.31
N SER A 68 5.54 -15.09 19.02
CA SER A 68 5.02 -15.06 20.38
C SER A 68 3.75 -14.21 20.45
N LYS A 69 2.82 -14.57 21.34
CA LYS A 69 1.68 -13.70 21.66
C LYS A 69 2.08 -12.68 22.73
N THR A 70 1.58 -11.47 22.56
CA THR A 70 1.62 -10.40 23.56
C THR A 70 0.42 -10.51 24.49
N ASP A 71 0.45 -9.81 25.62
CA ASP A 71 -0.69 -9.70 26.56
C ASP A 71 -1.98 -9.18 25.90
N GLU A 72 -1.87 -8.44 24.80
CA GLU A 72 -2.99 -7.96 23.99
C GLU A 72 -3.43 -8.94 22.87
N GLU A 73 -3.09 -10.22 22.97
CA GLU A 73 -3.36 -11.29 21.98
C GLU A 73 -2.74 -11.08 20.58
N LYS A 74 -1.90 -10.05 20.41
CA LYS A 74 -1.19 -9.76 19.16
C LYS A 74 0.05 -10.65 18.98
N TRP A 75 0.23 -11.17 17.77
CA TRP A 75 1.40 -11.95 17.38
C TRP A 75 2.59 -11.05 17.02
N ILE A 76 3.76 -11.32 17.62
CA ILE A 76 5.03 -10.67 17.30
C ILE A 76 6.00 -11.72 16.77
N GLY A 77 6.51 -11.48 15.56
CA GLY A 77 7.46 -12.37 14.89
C GLY A 77 8.89 -11.88 15.03
N VAL A 78 9.76 -12.72 15.57
CA VAL A 78 11.21 -12.48 15.62
C VAL A 78 11.88 -13.49 14.69
N LYS A 79 12.52 -12.98 13.62
CA LYS A 79 13.36 -13.83 12.77
C LYS A 79 14.64 -14.16 13.54
N ALA A 80 14.97 -15.43 13.66
CA ALA A 80 16.27 -15.83 14.21
C ALA A 80 17.36 -15.20 13.33
N LYS A 81 18.08 -14.22 13.86
CA LYS A 81 19.22 -13.64 13.15
C LYS A 81 20.22 -14.76 12.96
N LYS A 82 20.44 -15.19 11.71
CA LYS A 82 21.75 -15.75 11.35
C LYS A 82 22.74 -14.66 11.75
N SER A 83 23.72 -15.00 12.58
CA SER A 83 24.80 -14.11 12.97
C SER A 83 25.59 -13.70 11.72
N ASN A 84 25.07 -12.74 10.96
CA ASN A 84 25.82 -12.02 9.97
C ASN A 84 26.34 -10.77 10.67
N GLU A 85 27.51 -10.91 11.28
CA GLU A 85 28.46 -9.80 11.30
C GLU A 85 28.67 -9.37 9.84
N GLN A 86 28.56 -8.07 9.56
CA GLN A 86 28.69 -7.41 8.23
C GLN A 86 27.46 -7.65 7.31
N GLU A 87 26.81 -6.66 6.70
CA GLU A 87 27.16 -5.28 6.36
C GLU A 87 25.89 -4.42 6.50
N ASN A 88 25.95 -3.42 7.36
CA ASN A 88 25.04 -2.28 7.25
C ASN A 88 25.65 -1.32 6.21
N GLU A 89 24.77 -0.62 5.50
CA GLU A 89 25.05 0.56 4.67
C GLU A 89 25.69 0.31 3.28
N ARG A 90 24.84 0.35 2.25
CA ARG A 90 25.09 1.17 1.04
C ARG A 90 23.80 1.36 0.27
N THR A 91 23.14 2.49 0.50
CA THR A 91 22.33 3.15 -0.52
C THR A 91 23.17 3.20 -1.80
N PRO A 92 22.70 2.74 -2.96
CA PRO A 92 23.51 2.81 -4.17
C PRO A 92 23.73 4.28 -4.51
N VAL A 93 24.98 4.75 -4.37
CA VAL A 93 25.41 6.04 -4.89
C VAL A 93 25.27 5.97 -6.41
N GLN A 94 24.34 6.74 -6.97
CA GLN A 94 24.25 6.90 -8.42
C GLN A 94 25.55 7.50 -8.93
N VAL A 95 26.35 6.69 -9.60
CA VAL A 95 27.54 7.15 -10.33
C VAL A 95 27.06 8.11 -11.43
N ARG A 96 27.36 9.41 -11.26
CA ARG A 96 27.02 10.50 -12.19
C ARG A 96 27.84 10.44 -13.49
N ASN A 97 27.86 9.32 -14.19
CA ASN A 97 28.50 9.21 -15.50
C ASN A 97 27.60 8.50 -16.50
N ARG A 98 26.46 9.12 -16.82
CA ARG A 98 25.81 8.99 -18.12
C ARG A 98 25.38 10.39 -18.52
N SER A 99 25.79 10.82 -19.71
CA SER A 99 25.46 12.10 -20.32
C SER A 99 23.95 12.21 -20.50
N VAL A 100 23.25 12.66 -19.46
CA VAL A 100 21.86 13.06 -19.58
C VAL A 100 21.86 14.37 -20.37
N PRO A 101 21.16 14.47 -21.51
CA PRO A 101 21.06 15.72 -22.24
C PRO A 101 20.46 16.80 -21.32
N PRO A 102 20.94 18.05 -21.39
CA PRO A 102 20.50 19.09 -20.48
C PRO A 102 18.99 19.33 -20.66
N ILE A 103 18.20 18.95 -19.67
CA ILE A 103 16.80 19.36 -19.55
C ILE A 103 16.79 20.87 -19.40
N ARG A 104 16.34 21.56 -20.45
CA ARG A 104 16.15 23.01 -20.44
C ARG A 104 15.07 23.34 -19.42
N LYS A 105 15.45 23.93 -18.29
CA LYS A 105 14.49 24.44 -17.30
C LYS A 105 13.59 25.45 -18.01
N ARG A 106 12.27 25.29 -17.91
CA ARG A 106 11.33 26.35 -18.30
C ARG A 106 11.74 27.61 -17.53
N ARG A 107 11.85 28.74 -18.23
CA ARG A 107 12.10 30.04 -17.59
C ARG A 107 10.99 30.22 -16.55
N ARG A 108 11.37 30.43 -15.29
CA ARG A 108 10.44 31.03 -14.33
C ARG A 108 10.29 32.47 -14.78
N ASP A 109 9.06 32.89 -14.99
CA ASP A 109 8.77 34.30 -15.15
C ASP A 109 9.24 35.02 -13.89
N VAL A 110 10.00 36.09 -14.12
CA VAL A 110 10.61 36.95 -13.11
C VAL A 110 9.48 37.68 -12.40
N ALA A 111 9.06 37.15 -11.26
CA ALA A 111 8.36 37.92 -10.24
C ALA A 111 8.49 37.21 -8.89
N ASN A 112 9.04 37.95 -7.93
CA ASN A 112 9.13 37.65 -6.49
C ASN A 112 10.42 36.93 -6.07
N GLU A 113 11.48 37.72 -5.98
CA GLU A 113 12.52 37.56 -4.95
C GLU A 113 11.83 37.46 -3.58
N ILE A 114 11.97 36.33 -2.91
CA ILE A 114 11.75 36.25 -1.47
C ILE A 114 13.04 35.66 -0.89
N ASP A 115 13.70 36.52 -0.14
CA ASP A 115 14.95 36.30 0.57
C ASP A 115 14.96 34.98 1.37
N ASN A 116 16.07 34.27 1.25
CA ASN A 116 16.35 33.08 2.04
C ASN A 116 16.76 33.50 3.47
N GLN A 117 15.78 33.84 4.32
CA GLN A 117 15.99 33.91 5.76
C GLN A 117 15.17 32.84 6.48
N THR A 118 15.88 31.81 6.95
CA THR A 118 15.58 30.99 8.14
C THR A 118 14.14 30.47 8.34
N VAL A 119 14.02 29.16 8.12
CA VAL A 119 12.91 28.30 8.55
C VAL A 119 12.62 28.44 10.05
N LYS A 120 11.38 28.82 10.41
CA LYS A 120 10.69 28.35 11.61
C LYS A 120 9.21 28.11 11.27
N ARG A 121 8.83 26.86 10.98
CA ARG A 121 7.40 26.49 10.90
C ARG A 121 6.87 26.34 12.32
N ARG A 122 6.15 27.35 12.82
CA ARG A 122 5.23 27.19 13.96
C ARG A 122 3.93 26.61 13.39
N LEU A 123 3.60 25.38 13.78
CA LEU A 123 2.24 24.84 13.60
C LEU A 123 1.37 25.43 14.71
N SER A 124 0.49 26.39 14.39
CA SER A 124 -0.63 26.76 15.24
C SER A 124 -1.89 26.11 14.68
N LEU A 125 -2.49 25.20 15.46
CA LEU A 125 -3.87 24.76 15.26
C LEU A 125 -4.76 25.67 16.10
N ASP A 126 -5.57 26.50 15.43
CA ASP A 126 -6.64 27.23 16.10
C ASP A 126 -7.88 26.33 16.14
N PHE A 127 -8.21 25.81 17.33
CA PHE A 127 -9.52 25.23 17.61
C PHE A 127 -10.52 26.39 17.81
N LYS A 128 -11.49 26.53 16.91
CA LYS A 128 -12.69 27.32 17.18
C LYS A 128 -13.72 26.42 17.85
N GLY A 129 -14.01 26.73 19.12
CA GLY A 129 -15.25 26.33 19.79
C GLY A 129 -16.43 27.16 19.32
#